data_AF-A0A6J5C2V3-F1
#
_entry.id   AF-A0A6J5C2V3-F1
#
_cell.length_a   1.000
_cell.length_b   1.000
_cell.length_c   1.000
_cell.angle_alpha   90.00
_cell.angle_beta   90.00
_cell.angle_gamma   90.00
#
_symmetry.space_group_name_H-M   'P 1'
#
loop_
_entity.id
_entity.type
_entity.pdbx_description
1 polymer ?
#
loop_
_entity_poly.entity_id
_entity_poly.type
_entity_poly.pdbx_seq_one_letter_code
_entity_poly.pdbx_strand_id
1 'polypeptide(L)'
;MKIATKVAPILAASIVLLAGCVAGGMQRGAQTHLSPTQCRDLTDIRNKAPVTHERSMSELAALEMAGYHPEWRFDPYYPADLEAAQRQVDFWYRTECPQAPR
;
A
#
# COMPACT_ATOMS: atom_id res chain seq x y z
N MET A 1 41.98 -53.92 11.27
CA MET A 1 41.13 -55.03 10.79
C MET A 1 40.29 -54.50 9.63
N LYS A 2 40.30 -55.21 8.51
CA LYS A 2 39.65 -54.84 7.24
C LYS A 2 38.34 -55.61 7.15
N ILE A 3 37.23 -54.94 6.89
CA ILE A 3 35.98 -55.60 6.49
C ILE A 3 35.49 -54.90 5.24
N ALA A 4 35.40 -55.68 4.17
CA ALA A 4 34.97 -55.26 2.85
C ALA A 4 33.63 -55.90 2.50
N THR A 5 32.95 -55.24 1.56
CA THR A 5 31.90 -55.70 0.62
C THR A 5 30.47 -55.95 1.13
N LYS A 6 29.50 -55.23 0.52
CA LYS A 6 28.62 -55.74 -0.57
C LYS A 6 27.78 -54.63 -1.24
N VAL A 7 27.96 -54.51 -2.56
CA VAL A 7 27.01 -54.23 -3.69
C VAL A 7 25.51 -54.36 -3.33
N ALA A 8 24.51 -53.65 -3.90
CA ALA A 8 24.33 -52.93 -5.16
C ALA A 8 23.03 -52.03 -5.08
N PRO A 9 22.57 -51.36 -6.17
CA PRO A 9 21.88 -50.06 -6.15
C PRO A 9 20.35 -50.16 -6.11
N ILE A 10 19.68 -49.12 -5.61
CA ILE A 10 18.28 -48.85 -5.98
C ILE A 10 18.17 -47.37 -6.31
N LEU A 11 18.01 -47.09 -7.60
CA LEU A 11 17.52 -45.82 -8.12
C LEU A 11 16.21 -45.48 -7.39
N ALA A 12 16.19 -44.33 -6.70
CA ALA A 12 14.96 -43.59 -6.48
C ALA A 12 15.26 -42.14 -6.89
N ALA A 13 15.19 -41.91 -8.20
CA ALA A 13 15.11 -40.57 -8.76
C ALA A 13 13.76 -39.97 -8.35
N SER A 14 13.71 -39.39 -7.15
CA SER A 14 12.58 -38.60 -6.69
C SER A 14 12.63 -37.25 -7.39
N ILE A 15 12.13 -37.21 -8.62
CA ILE A 15 11.83 -35.95 -9.31
C ILE A 15 10.67 -35.32 -8.55
N VAL A 16 11.00 -34.44 -7.61
CA VAL A 16 10.02 -33.56 -6.96
C VAL A 16 9.58 -32.54 -8.01
N LEU A 17 8.55 -32.90 -8.78
CA LEU A 17 7.79 -31.96 -9.59
C LEU A 17 6.96 -31.08 -8.65
N LEU A 18 7.55 -29.99 -8.18
CA LEU A 18 6.80 -28.84 -7.67
C LEU A 18 6.13 -28.19 -8.88
N ALA A 19 4.92 -28.66 -9.22
CA ALA A 19 4.00 -27.94 -10.08
C ALA A 19 3.60 -26.66 -9.34
N GLY A 20 4.35 -25.60 -9.56
CA GLY A 20 4.01 -24.27 -9.10
C GLY A 20 2.80 -23.75 -9.87
N CYS A 21 1.61 -23.88 -9.31
CA CYS A 21 0.50 -23.01 -9.67
C CYS A 21 0.78 -21.63 -9.06
N VAL A 22 1.56 -20.80 -9.74
CA VAL A 22 1.52 -19.35 -9.54
C VAL A 22 0.29 -18.80 -10.28
N ALA A 23 -0.90 -19.23 -9.84
CA ALA A 23 -2.14 -18.56 -10.18
C ALA A 23 -2.26 -17.33 -9.27
N GLY A 24 -1.63 -16.26 -9.71
CA GLY A 24 -1.50 -15.04 -8.94
C GLY A 24 -0.24 -14.35 -9.38
N GLY A 25 -0.29 -13.70 -10.55
CA GLY A 25 0.55 -12.55 -10.76
C GLY A 25 0.27 -11.59 -9.61
N MET A 26 1.05 -11.71 -8.53
CA MET A 26 1.39 -10.57 -7.71
C MET A 26 2.06 -9.61 -8.70
N GLN A 27 1.23 -8.82 -9.38
CA GLN A 27 1.59 -7.43 -9.53
C GLN A 27 1.99 -7.06 -8.11
N ARG A 28 3.29 -6.87 -7.89
CA ARG A 28 3.72 -5.87 -6.93
C ARG A 28 3.04 -4.60 -7.43
N GLY A 29 1.75 -4.45 -7.14
CA GLY A 29 1.06 -3.20 -7.29
C GLY A 29 1.92 -2.26 -6.52
N ALA A 30 2.34 -1.17 -7.16
CA ALA A 30 2.94 -0.07 -6.45
C ALA A 30 2.13 0.10 -5.15
N GLN A 31 2.78 0.05 -3.99
CA GLN A 31 2.08 0.28 -2.73
C GLN A 31 1.50 1.68 -2.84
N THR A 32 0.18 1.77 -3.05
CA THR A 32 -0.54 3.04 -3.15
C THR A 32 -0.93 3.44 -1.73
N HIS A 33 -0.71 4.70 -1.40
CA HIS A 33 -1.12 5.28 -0.13
C HIS A 33 -2.62 5.55 -0.13
N LEU A 34 -3.17 5.99 -1.27
CA LEU A 34 -4.58 6.29 -1.41
C LEU A 34 -5.37 5.08 -1.90
N SER A 35 -6.42 4.72 -1.16
CA SER A 35 -7.41 3.76 -1.62
C SER A 35 -8.26 4.34 -2.76
N PRO A 36 -8.93 3.48 -3.58
CA PRO A 36 -9.85 3.96 -4.62
C PRO A 36 -10.96 4.88 -4.08
N THR A 37 -11.46 4.59 -2.87
CA THR A 37 -12.45 5.40 -2.15
C THR A 37 -11.87 6.77 -1.81
N GLN A 38 -10.67 6.84 -1.22
CA GLN A 38 -10.00 8.10 -0.92
C GLN A 38 -9.76 8.93 -2.18
N CYS A 39 -9.31 8.32 -3.27
CA CYS A 39 -9.16 9.01 -4.54
C CYS A 39 -10.48 9.66 -4.99
N ARG A 40 -11.61 8.93 -4.94
CA ARG A 40 -12.92 9.46 -5.32
C ARG A 40 -13.32 10.62 -4.40
N ASP A 41 -13.25 10.43 -3.10
CA ASP A 41 -13.70 11.41 -2.12
C ASP A 41 -12.84 12.69 -2.17
N LEU A 42 -11.51 12.58 -2.30
CA LEU A 42 -10.60 13.71 -2.50
C LEU A 42 -10.89 14.47 -3.80
N THR A 43 -11.34 13.78 -4.84
CA THR A 43 -11.75 14.41 -6.10
C THR A 43 -13.02 15.23 -5.92
N ASP A 44 -14.01 14.65 -5.24
CA ASP A 44 -15.25 15.35 -4.91
C ASP A 44 -14.96 16.61 -4.09
N ILE A 45 -14.11 16.51 -3.07
CA ILE A 45 -13.66 17.65 -2.24
C ILE A 45 -13.01 18.72 -3.13
N ARG A 46 -12.05 18.34 -4.00
CA ARG A 46 -11.36 19.27 -4.90
C ARG A 46 -12.31 19.95 -5.90
N ASN A 47 -13.35 19.23 -6.31
CA ASN A 47 -14.41 19.74 -7.19
C ASN A 47 -15.51 20.51 -6.44
N LYS A 48 -15.29 20.83 -5.15
CA LYS A 48 -16.22 21.61 -4.31
C LYS A 48 -17.58 20.93 -4.14
N ALA A 49 -17.61 19.60 -4.14
CA ALA A 49 -18.80 18.86 -3.74
C ALA A 49 -19.16 19.18 -2.28
N PRO A 50 -20.43 18.96 -1.86
CA PRO A 50 -20.83 19.17 -0.47
C PRO A 50 -19.95 18.37 0.51
N VAL A 51 -19.56 19.00 1.61
CA VAL A 51 -18.83 18.31 2.67
C VAL A 51 -19.77 17.32 3.36
N THR A 52 -19.41 16.04 3.33
CA THR A 52 -20.09 14.98 4.10
C THR A 52 -19.12 14.40 5.11
N HIS A 53 -19.66 13.78 6.16
CA HIS A 53 -18.84 13.16 7.19
C HIS A 53 -17.88 12.13 6.59
N GLU A 54 -18.34 11.32 5.64
CA GLU A 54 -17.54 10.30 4.95
C GLU A 54 -16.35 10.92 4.22
N ARG A 55 -16.57 12.03 3.49
CA ARG A 55 -15.51 12.73 2.77
C ARG A 55 -14.49 13.34 3.73
N SER A 56 -14.94 13.97 4.81
CA SER A 56 -14.05 14.51 5.86
C SER A 56 -13.20 13.42 6.50
N MET A 57 -13.78 12.25 6.80
CA MET A 57 -13.03 11.12 7.36
C MET A 57 -12.05 10.51 6.36
N SER A 58 -12.39 10.51 5.08
CA SER A 58 -11.53 10.04 3.99
C SER A 58 -10.27 10.91 3.85
N GLU A 59 -10.45 12.24 3.88
CA GLU A 59 -9.36 13.21 3.89
C GLU A 59 -8.52 13.12 5.17
N LEU A 60 -9.16 13.05 6.34
CA LEU A 60 -8.45 12.92 7.62
C LEU A 60 -7.57 11.66 7.65
N ALA A 61 -8.10 10.51 7.23
CA ALA A 61 -7.34 9.27 7.16
C ALA A 61 -6.14 9.37 6.20
N ALA A 62 -6.26 10.14 5.11
CA ALA A 62 -5.14 10.39 4.19
C ALA A 62 -4.08 11.30 4.83
N LEU A 63 -4.50 12.32 5.58
CA LEU A 63 -3.59 13.22 6.30
C LEU A 63 -2.85 12.49 7.42
N GLU A 64 -3.54 11.65 8.20
CA GLU A 64 -2.93 10.80 9.22
C GLU A 64 -1.88 9.86 8.63
N MET A 65 -2.18 9.24 7.48
CA MET A 65 -1.22 8.42 6.76
C MET A 65 0.00 9.23 6.27
N ALA A 66 -0.21 10.51 5.94
CA ALA A 66 0.85 11.45 5.55
C ALA A 66 1.63 12.02 6.76
N GLY A 67 1.32 11.60 7.98
CA GLY A 67 2.05 11.96 9.20
C GLY A 67 1.44 13.12 9.99
N TYR A 68 0.21 13.55 9.68
CA TYR A 68 -0.51 14.49 10.53
C TYR A 68 -1.09 13.79 11.77
N HIS A 69 -0.94 14.41 12.94
CA HIS A 69 -1.37 13.85 14.22
C HIS A 69 -2.47 14.70 14.86
N PRO A 70 -3.76 14.55 14.45
CA PRO A 70 -4.86 15.35 14.97
C PRO A 70 -5.13 15.14 16.46
N GLU A 71 -4.62 14.05 17.05
CA GLU A 71 -4.74 13.74 18.47
C GLU A 71 -3.83 14.61 19.36
N TRP A 72 -2.86 15.32 18.79
CA TRP A 72 -1.96 16.20 19.53
C TRP A 72 -2.69 17.46 20.01
N ARG A 73 -2.95 17.52 21.31
CA ARG A 73 -3.61 18.67 21.95
C ARG A 73 -2.79 19.96 21.83
N PHE A 74 -1.46 19.85 21.85
CA PHE A 74 -0.52 20.95 21.68
C PHE A 74 0.54 20.55 20.68
N ASP A 75 0.24 20.79 19.41
CA ASP A 75 1.21 20.64 18.33
C ASP A 75 2.04 21.94 18.23
N PRO A 76 3.36 21.91 18.57
CA PRO A 76 4.22 23.08 18.48
C PRO A 76 4.54 23.49 17.03
N TYR A 77 4.25 22.63 16.06
CA TYR A 77 4.50 22.83 14.64
C TYR A 77 3.21 23.13 13.85
N TYR A 78 2.04 23.21 14.51
CA TYR A 78 0.82 23.63 13.84
C TYR A 78 0.93 25.08 13.33
N PRO A 79 0.56 25.39 12.06
CA PRO A 79 -0.06 24.50 11.08
C PRO A 79 0.91 23.81 10.09
N ALA A 80 2.23 23.98 10.25
CA ALA A 80 3.23 23.50 9.30
C ALA A 80 3.17 21.97 9.06
N ASP A 81 2.89 21.17 10.10
CA ASP A 81 2.75 19.71 9.96
C ASP A 81 1.48 19.33 9.17
N LEU A 82 0.37 20.03 9.39
CA LEU A 82 -0.84 19.87 8.57
C LEU A 82 -0.57 20.22 7.11
N GLU A 83 0.11 21.34 6.85
CA GLU A 83 0.44 21.76 5.48
C GLU A 83 1.41 20.78 4.80
N ALA A 84 2.34 20.20 5.55
CA ALA A 84 3.26 19.16 5.06
C ALA A 84 2.48 17.90 4.65
N ALA A 85 1.58 17.42 5.51
CA ALA A 85 0.71 16.28 5.22
C ALA A 85 -0.19 16.54 4.01
N GLN A 86 -0.79 17.74 3.91
CA GLN A 86 -1.60 18.15 2.76
C GLN A 86 -0.81 18.10 1.45
N ARG A 87 0.42 18.63 1.43
CA ARG A 87 1.30 18.55 0.23
C ARG A 87 1.60 17.11 -0.17
N GLN A 88 1.79 16.23 0.82
CA GLN A 88 2.04 14.82 0.58
C GLN A 88 0.81 14.10 0.01
N VAL A 89 -0.38 14.36 0.57
CA VAL A 89 -1.65 13.84 0.03
C VAL A 89 -1.90 14.37 -1.38
N ASP A 90 -1.61 15.64 -1.65
CA ASP A 90 -1.70 16.22 -3.00
C ASP A 90 -0.75 15.53 -4.00
N PHE A 91 0.46 15.18 -3.56
CA PHE A 91 1.39 14.41 -4.38
C PHE A 91 0.82 13.02 -4.69
N TRP A 92 0.40 12.27 -3.66
CA TRP A 92 -0.22 10.96 -3.84
C TRP A 92 -1.44 11.03 -4.74
N TYR A 93 -2.28 12.04 -4.57
CA TYR A 93 -3.46 12.23 -5.40
C TYR A 93 -3.10 12.36 -6.89
N ARG A 94 -2.10 13.18 -7.23
CA ARG A 94 -1.65 13.35 -8.62
C ARG A 94 -1.02 12.09 -9.21
N THR A 95 -0.32 11.29 -8.41
CA THR A 95 0.43 10.13 -8.91
C THR A 95 -0.37 8.82 -8.88
N GLU A 96 -1.36 8.72 -7.99
CA GLU A 96 -2.07 7.46 -7.72
C GLU A 96 -3.54 7.48 -8.17
N CYS A 97 -4.18 8.66 -8.26
CA CYS A 97 -5.60 8.75 -8.59
C CYS A 97 -5.85 8.97 -10.10
N PRO A 98 -6.58 8.07 -10.79
CA PRO A 98 -6.85 8.19 -12.23
C PRO A 98 -7.56 9.48 -12.67
N GLN A 99 -8.32 10.09 -11.77
CA GLN A 99 -9.13 11.28 -12.01
C GLN A 99 -8.43 12.60 -11.71
N ALA A 100 -7.17 12.56 -11.26
CA ALA A 100 -6.39 13.77 -11.08
C ALA A 100 -6.13 14.46 -12.44
N PRO A 101 -6.19 15.80 -12.51
CA PRO A 101 -5.76 16.53 -13.70
C PRO A 101 -4.30 16.18 -14.02
N ARG A 102 -4.02 15.85 -15.29
CA ARG A 102 -2.65 15.58 -15.77
C ARG A 102 -1.94 16.87 -16.16
#